data_AF-A0A0C5XYZ5-F1
#
_entry.id   AF-A0A0C5XYZ5-F1
#
_cell.length_a   1.000
_cell.length_b   1.000
_cell.length_c   1.000
_cell.angle_alpha   90.00
_cell.angle_beta   90.00
_cell.angle_gamma   90.00
#
_symmetry.space_group_name_H-M   'P 1'
#
loop_
_entity.id
_entity.type
_entity.pdbx_description
1 polymer ?
#
loop_
_entity_poly.entity_id
_entity_poly.type
_entity_poly.pdbx_seq_one_letter_code
_entity_poly.pdbx_strand_id
1 'polypeptide(L)'
;MIAAARQALIDDAARCPEKVTALNARLARMDAARKRERQRIEHLVLGRPRPMERVTEGKRKGRRKPKMIDRPVRLEPGIEEAVQIREAWDHKAYGTPETWDRSTRTHDGSLVQLHRNGTIDKDQLEWAAQIANVYRSLEADVAVKVASLEARVDQSKRLGGQAAESVYRVRMHLAYGYWRDMLPLPKQMVLDMVVGDTIGYSVAAHRYRVHKRKAKRFLLDALNRWPMCVAHAFSMVDRGTVAALNAGQKVMPGWLAGPARRGAVKAEQHVVDALESADEQITTRHLYDIDPEFLDERGLLKEWSDIADIIRARFGAVEDEAA
;
A
#
# COMPACT_ATOMS: atom_id res chain seq x y z
N MET A 1 -46.60 57.19 28.95
CA MET A 1 -45.92 57.23 27.64
C MET A 1 -45.34 55.87 27.20
N ILE A 2 -44.57 55.15 28.03
CA ILE A 2 -43.95 53.86 27.66
C ILE A 2 -44.97 52.76 27.32
N ALA A 3 -46.08 52.65 28.07
CA ALA A 3 -47.14 51.66 27.82
C ALA A 3 -47.84 51.86 26.46
N ALA A 4 -48.19 53.10 26.12
CA ALA A 4 -48.81 53.43 24.83
C ALA A 4 -47.88 53.12 23.64
N ALA A 5 -46.58 53.40 23.79
CA ALA A 5 -45.57 53.07 22.77
C ALA A 5 -45.40 51.55 22.57
N ARG A 6 -45.46 50.75 23.65
CA ARG A 6 -45.48 49.27 23.54
C ARG A 6 -46.72 48.77 22.81
N GLN A 7 -47.89 49.33 23.11
CA GLN A 7 -49.14 48.93 22.46
C GLN A 7 -49.11 49.25 20.96
N ALA A 8 -48.64 50.43 20.57
CA ALA A 8 -48.49 50.81 19.15
C ALA A 8 -47.51 49.87 18.38
N LEU A 9 -46.42 49.43 19.02
CA LEU A 9 -45.51 48.44 18.42
C LEU A 9 -46.14 47.06 18.26
N ILE A 10 -46.99 46.63 19.19
CA ILE A 10 -47.75 45.38 19.10
C ILE A 10 -48.77 45.46 17.96
N ASP A 11 -49.49 46.58 17.84
CA ASP A 11 -50.50 46.78 16.80
C ASP A 11 -49.86 46.85 15.40
N ASP A 12 -48.67 47.46 15.27
CA ASP A 12 -47.92 47.51 14.00
C ASP A 12 -47.34 46.13 13.63
N ALA A 13 -46.84 45.38 14.62
CA ALA A 13 -46.43 43.99 14.44
C ALA A 13 -47.59 43.08 14.00
N ALA A 14 -48.80 43.33 14.51
CA ALA A 14 -50.02 42.60 14.12
C ALA A 14 -50.48 42.93 12.69
N ARG A 15 -50.25 44.15 12.19
CA ARG A 15 -50.58 44.55 10.81
C ARG A 15 -49.65 43.93 9.76
N CYS A 16 -48.41 43.60 10.12
CA CYS A 16 -47.39 43.10 9.20
C CYS A 16 -46.57 41.95 9.82
N PRO A 17 -47.17 40.79 10.11
CA PRO A 17 -46.48 39.68 10.78
C PRO A 17 -45.28 39.17 9.96
N GLU A 18 -45.37 39.19 8.64
CA GLU A 18 -44.28 38.79 7.74
C GLU A 18 -43.01 39.63 7.95
N LYS A 19 -43.14 40.96 8.14
CA LYS A 19 -41.99 41.84 8.39
C LYS A 19 -41.30 41.51 9.71
N VAL A 20 -42.07 41.18 10.74
CA VAL A 20 -41.55 40.77 12.05
C VAL A 20 -40.83 39.43 11.95
N THR A 21 -41.40 38.45 11.25
CA THR A 21 -40.73 37.16 11.04
C THR A 21 -39.43 37.30 10.24
N ALA A 22 -39.41 38.13 9.19
CA ALA A 22 -38.22 38.41 8.40
C ALA A 22 -37.13 39.11 9.22
N LEU A 23 -37.51 40.08 10.06
CA LEU A 23 -36.59 40.77 10.97
C LEU A 23 -36.02 39.82 12.03
N ASN A 24 -36.86 39.00 12.65
CA ASN A 24 -36.42 37.99 13.61
C ASN A 24 -35.49 36.96 12.96
N ALA A 25 -35.79 36.52 11.74
CA ALA A 25 -34.92 35.63 10.98
C ALA A 25 -33.57 36.30 10.66
N ARG A 26 -33.56 37.59 10.31
CA ARG A 26 -32.33 38.35 10.08
C ARG A 26 -31.50 38.49 11.35
N LEU A 27 -32.12 38.83 12.48
CA LEU A 27 -31.45 38.92 13.78
C LEU A 27 -30.86 37.57 14.19
N ALA A 28 -31.64 36.48 14.05
CA ALA A 28 -31.17 35.13 14.32
C ALA A 28 -29.95 34.75 13.47
N ARG A 29 -29.92 35.12 12.19
CA ARG A 29 -28.73 34.93 11.32
C ARG A 29 -27.52 35.72 11.80
N MET A 30 -27.71 36.99 12.20
CA MET A 30 -26.63 37.82 12.71
C MET A 30 -26.07 37.29 14.03
N ASP A 31 -26.95 36.83 14.93
CA ASP A 31 -26.53 36.27 16.22
C ASP A 31 -25.83 34.92 16.06
N ALA A 32 -26.30 34.08 15.14
CA ALA A 32 -25.60 32.85 14.75
C ALA A 32 -24.20 33.15 14.17
N ALA A 33 -24.07 34.15 13.30
CA ALA A 33 -22.78 34.56 12.75
C ALA A 33 -21.83 35.09 13.84
N ARG A 34 -22.32 35.93 14.75
CA ARG A 34 -21.54 36.43 15.91
C ARG A 34 -21.14 35.31 16.87
N LYS A 35 -22.00 34.31 17.07
CA LYS A 35 -21.69 33.13 17.88
C LYS A 35 -20.56 32.31 17.23
N ARG A 36 -20.66 32.06 15.91
CA ARG A 36 -19.62 31.35 15.15
C ARG A 36 -18.27 32.06 15.23
N GLU A 37 -18.24 33.38 15.03
CA GLU A 37 -16.99 34.14 15.09
C GLU A 37 -16.38 34.14 16.50
N ARG A 38 -17.22 34.26 17.55
CA ARG A 38 -16.75 34.11 18.94
C ARG A 38 -16.13 32.73 19.19
N GLN A 39 -16.79 31.66 18.76
CA GLN A 39 -16.25 30.30 18.90
C GLN A 39 -14.94 30.11 18.13
N ARG A 40 -14.82 30.70 16.93
CA ARG A 40 -13.58 30.67 16.13
C ARG A 40 -12.44 31.34 16.88
N ILE A 41 -12.68 32.54 17.41
CA ILE A 41 -11.67 33.29 18.16
C ILE A 41 -11.29 32.53 19.43
N GLU A 42 -12.26 32.10 20.23
CA GLU A 42 -11.98 31.44 21.50
C GLU A 42 -11.26 30.10 21.33
N HIS A 43 -11.75 29.24 20.44
CA HIS A 43 -11.24 27.88 20.33
C HIS A 43 -10.10 27.78 19.33
N LEU A 44 -10.19 28.38 18.15
CA LEU A 44 -9.14 28.23 17.13
C LEU A 44 -8.00 29.22 17.31
N VAL A 45 -8.31 30.51 17.56
CA VAL A 45 -7.26 31.56 17.66
C VAL A 45 -6.61 31.57 19.04
N LEU A 46 -7.41 31.58 20.11
CA LEU A 46 -6.91 31.66 21.48
C LEU A 46 -6.58 30.29 22.09
N GLY A 47 -6.92 29.20 21.40
CA GLY A 47 -6.58 27.85 21.85
C GLY A 47 -7.37 27.34 23.05
N ARG A 48 -8.47 28.01 23.46
CA ARG A 48 -9.18 27.65 24.69
C ARG A 48 -9.83 26.26 24.58
N PRO A 49 -9.86 25.48 25.68
CA PRO A 49 -10.54 24.20 25.71
C PRO A 49 -12.04 24.38 25.48
N ARG A 50 -12.72 23.32 25.03
CA ARG A 50 -14.17 23.36 24.82
C ARG A 50 -14.92 23.60 26.12
N PRO A 51 -16.06 24.31 26.06
CA PRO A 51 -16.97 24.36 27.18
C PRO A 51 -17.51 22.95 27.44
N MET A 52 -17.49 22.54 28.71
CA MET A 52 -18.05 21.26 29.15
C MET A 52 -19.45 21.50 29.69
N GLU A 53 -20.41 20.69 29.25
CA GLU A 53 -21.77 20.66 29.76
C GLU A 53 -21.95 19.45 30.68
N ARG A 54 -22.54 19.71 31.84
CA ARG A 54 -22.90 18.68 32.82
C ARG A 54 -24.20 18.00 32.41
N VAL A 55 -24.09 16.86 31.76
CA VAL A 55 -25.25 16.07 31.34
C VAL A 55 -25.50 14.93 32.33
N THR A 56 -26.76 14.70 32.65
CA THR A 56 -27.15 13.54 33.45
C THR A 56 -27.28 12.33 32.54
N GLU A 57 -26.41 11.35 32.72
CA GLU A 57 -26.47 10.09 31.99
C GLU A 57 -27.12 8.98 32.83
N GLY A 58 -28.03 8.26 32.18
CA GLY A 58 -28.74 7.11 32.74
C GLY A 58 -30.13 7.44 33.26
N LYS A 59 -31.06 6.51 33.05
CA LYS A 59 -32.37 6.55 33.72
C LYS A 59 -32.21 6.02 35.14
N ARG A 60 -32.89 6.63 36.10
CA ARG A 60 -32.97 6.10 37.47
C ARG A 60 -33.63 4.72 37.43
N LYS A 61 -32.85 3.65 37.55
CA LYS A 61 -33.34 2.27 37.76
C LYS A 61 -33.09 1.88 39.21
N GLY A 62 -34.17 1.77 39.99
CA GLY A 62 -34.12 1.38 41.40
C GLY A 62 -33.32 2.37 42.28
N ARG A 63 -32.38 1.85 43.08
CA ARG A 63 -31.53 2.65 44.00
C ARG A 63 -30.34 3.37 43.33
N ARG A 64 -30.05 3.12 42.04
CA ARG A 64 -28.92 3.78 41.35
C ARG A 64 -29.32 5.17 40.86
N LYS A 65 -28.62 6.21 41.36
CA LYS A 65 -28.78 7.60 40.92
C LYS A 65 -28.14 7.79 39.53
N PRO A 66 -28.72 8.65 38.66
CA PRO A 66 -28.09 9.04 37.41
C PRO A 66 -26.73 9.66 37.68
N LYS A 67 -25.74 9.36 36.83
CA LYS A 67 -24.39 9.87 36.97
C LYS A 67 -24.32 11.19 36.21
N MET A 68 -23.81 12.25 36.85
CA MET A 68 -23.45 13.47 36.14
C MET A 68 -22.12 13.21 35.41
N ILE A 69 -22.11 13.43 34.11
CA ILE A 69 -20.93 13.29 33.26
C ILE A 69 -20.72 14.61 32.53
N ASP A 70 -19.48 15.09 32.57
CA ASP A 70 -19.07 16.27 31.81
C ASP A 70 -18.89 15.84 30.34
N ARG A 71 -19.66 16.43 29.43
CA ARG A 71 -19.56 16.20 27.98
C ARG A 71 -19.12 17.48 27.28
N PRO A 72 -18.19 17.41 26.31
CA PRO A 72 -17.84 18.58 25.52
C PRO A 72 -19.06 19.05 24.71
N VAL A 73 -19.33 20.36 24.74
CA VAL A 73 -20.38 20.97 23.93
C VAL A 73 -19.98 20.91 22.46
N ARG A 74 -20.94 20.59 21.58
CA ARG A 74 -20.74 20.62 20.12
C ARG A 74 -20.71 22.07 19.62
N LEU A 75 -19.64 22.43 18.92
CA LEU A 75 -19.46 23.75 18.31
C LEU A 75 -20.15 23.85 16.95
N GLU A 76 -20.15 25.05 16.37
CA GLU A 76 -20.70 25.28 15.03
C GLU A 76 -19.90 24.51 13.94
N PRO A 77 -20.53 24.12 12.82
CA PRO A 77 -19.90 23.39 11.72
C PRO A 77 -18.64 24.08 11.17
N GLY A 78 -17.61 23.30 10.86
CA GLY A 78 -16.28 23.77 10.45
C GLY A 78 -15.37 24.22 11.60
N ILE A 79 -15.91 24.73 12.71
CA ILE A 79 -15.10 24.99 13.93
C ILE A 79 -14.93 23.69 14.70
N GLU A 80 -16.03 22.94 14.85
CA GLU A 80 -16.03 21.63 15.50
C GLU A 80 -14.99 20.69 14.89
N GLU A 81 -14.89 20.62 13.56
CA GLU A 81 -13.94 19.76 12.84
C GLU A 81 -12.49 20.14 13.13
N ALA A 82 -12.17 21.43 13.08
CA ALA A 82 -10.82 21.93 13.35
C ALA A 82 -10.41 21.72 14.82
N VAL A 83 -11.34 21.93 15.77
CA VAL A 83 -11.07 21.68 17.20
C VAL A 83 -10.94 20.17 17.47
N GLN A 84 -11.72 19.32 16.80
CA GLN A 84 -11.58 17.86 16.89
C GLN A 84 -10.20 17.38 16.41
N ILE A 85 -9.72 17.91 15.28
CA ILE A 85 -8.38 17.60 14.77
C ILE A 85 -7.32 17.98 15.81
N ARG A 86 -7.42 19.17 16.41
CA ARG A 86 -6.48 19.60 17.46
C ARG A 86 -6.50 18.66 18.66
N GLU A 87 -7.67 18.38 19.21
CA GLU A 87 -7.80 17.55 20.41
C GLU A 87 -7.35 16.10 20.16
N ALA A 88 -7.57 15.57 18.96
CA ALA A 88 -7.07 14.27 18.58
C ALA A 88 -5.54 14.20 18.61
N TRP A 89 -4.84 15.31 18.31
CA TRP A 89 -3.39 15.37 18.20
C TRP A 89 -2.68 16.20 19.28
N ASP A 90 -3.40 16.70 20.28
CA ASP A 90 -2.84 17.54 21.36
C ASP A 90 -1.75 16.83 22.18
N HIS A 91 -1.76 15.50 22.18
CA HIS A 91 -0.74 14.67 22.82
C HIS A 91 0.58 14.55 22.03
N LYS A 92 0.67 15.12 20.82
CA LYS A 92 1.89 15.12 20.01
C LYS A 92 2.61 16.46 20.10
N ALA A 93 3.80 16.46 20.69
CA ALA A 93 4.59 17.67 20.96
C ALA A 93 5.21 18.34 19.71
N TYR A 94 5.29 17.64 18.58
CA TYR A 94 5.97 18.14 17.38
C TYR A 94 5.02 18.16 16.18
N GLY A 95 5.01 19.27 15.43
CA GLY A 95 4.21 19.44 14.21
C GLY A 95 2.80 20.01 14.44
N THR A 96 2.12 20.41 13.37
CA THR A 96 0.75 20.92 13.46
C THR A 96 -0.27 19.76 13.43
N PRO A 97 -1.40 19.86 14.17
CA PRO A 97 -2.46 18.86 14.15
C PRO A 97 -2.99 18.52 12.76
N GLU A 98 -3.06 19.52 11.86
CA GLU A 98 -3.50 19.33 10.48
C GLU A 98 -2.52 18.47 9.68
N THR A 99 -1.21 18.57 9.98
CA THR A 99 -0.18 17.74 9.35
C THR A 99 -0.34 16.29 9.77
N TRP A 100 -0.63 16.04 11.05
CA TRP A 100 -0.86 14.68 11.55
C TRP A 100 -2.14 14.06 11.00
N ASP A 101 -3.25 14.81 11.00
CA ASP A 101 -4.52 14.34 10.45
C ASP A 101 -4.41 14.03 8.94
N ARG A 102 -3.72 14.90 8.18
CA ARG A 102 -3.40 14.62 6.78
C ARG A 102 -2.54 13.38 6.63
N SER A 103 -1.47 13.24 7.43
CA SER A 103 -0.60 12.06 7.39
C SER A 103 -1.31 10.76 7.76
N THR A 104 -2.34 10.80 8.60
CA THR A 104 -3.16 9.61 8.90
C THR A 104 -4.18 9.31 7.83
N ARG A 105 -4.77 10.33 7.20
CA ARG A 105 -5.78 10.14 6.13
C ARG A 105 -5.14 9.65 4.85
N THR A 106 -3.94 10.16 4.53
CA THR A 106 -3.13 9.62 3.46
C THR A 106 -2.43 8.36 4.00
N HIS A 107 -3.15 7.23 4.03
CA HIS A 107 -2.55 5.92 4.21
C HIS A 107 -1.70 5.58 2.97
N ASP A 108 -0.61 6.33 2.77
CA ASP A 108 0.40 5.95 1.80
C ASP A 108 0.98 4.61 2.26
N GLY A 109 1.02 3.63 1.36
CA GLY A 109 1.58 2.32 1.63
C GLY A 109 2.98 2.44 2.24
N SER A 110 3.33 1.49 3.11
CA SER A 110 4.55 1.63 3.93
C SER A 110 5.83 1.81 3.08
N LEU A 111 5.87 1.22 1.88
CA LEU A 111 6.93 1.38 0.90
C LEU A 111 6.94 2.78 0.27
N VAL A 112 5.78 3.37 -0.02
CA VAL A 112 5.66 4.74 -0.54
C VAL A 112 6.23 5.73 0.48
N GLN A 113 5.97 5.51 1.78
CA GLN A 113 6.57 6.31 2.84
C GLN A 113 8.09 6.14 2.91
N LEU A 114 8.62 4.93 2.71
CA LEU A 114 10.06 4.70 2.63
C LEU A 114 10.72 5.42 1.45
N HIS A 115 10.05 5.46 0.29
CA HIS A 115 10.51 6.18 -0.89
C HIS A 115 10.54 7.69 -0.65
N ARG A 116 9.46 8.26 -0.08
CA ARG A 116 9.41 9.69 0.28
C ARG A 116 10.49 10.09 1.29
N ASN A 117 10.87 9.18 2.17
CA ASN A 117 11.94 9.38 3.14
C ASN A 117 13.35 9.16 2.54
N GLY A 118 13.47 8.82 1.26
CA GLY A 118 14.75 8.54 0.59
C GLY A 118 15.44 7.27 1.10
N THR A 119 14.70 6.33 1.69
CA THR A 119 15.26 5.05 2.16
C THR A 119 15.29 4.00 1.07
N ILE A 120 14.34 4.07 0.13
CA ILE A 120 14.33 3.24 -1.08
C ILE A 120 14.30 4.15 -2.29
N ASP A 121 14.92 3.69 -3.37
CA ASP A 121 14.94 4.39 -4.64
C ASP A 121 13.68 4.12 -5.46
N LYS A 122 13.48 4.91 -6.53
CA LYS A 122 12.33 4.76 -7.43
C LYS A 122 12.24 3.35 -8.01
N ASP A 123 13.37 2.80 -8.46
CA ASP A 123 13.41 1.48 -9.08
C ASP A 123 13.05 0.38 -8.07
N GLN A 124 13.52 0.50 -6.82
CA GLN A 124 13.16 -0.43 -5.75
C GLN A 124 11.66 -0.42 -5.43
N LEU A 125 11.01 0.75 -5.53
CA LEU A 125 9.56 0.87 -5.38
C LEU A 125 8.83 0.17 -6.55
N GLU A 126 9.32 0.33 -7.78
CA GLU A 126 8.78 -0.35 -8.96
C GLU A 126 8.97 -1.88 -8.87
N TRP A 127 10.13 -2.35 -8.43
CA TRP A 127 10.41 -3.78 -8.22
C TRP A 127 9.47 -4.37 -7.16
N ALA A 128 9.24 -3.65 -6.07
CA ALA A 128 8.30 -4.09 -5.04
C ALA A 128 6.87 -4.25 -5.59
N ALA A 129 6.42 -3.30 -6.43
CA ALA A 129 5.12 -3.37 -7.09
C ALA A 129 5.04 -4.57 -8.05
N GLN A 130 6.09 -4.82 -8.84
CA GLN A 130 6.16 -5.99 -9.73
C GLN A 130 6.08 -7.31 -8.94
N ILE A 131 6.85 -7.44 -7.85
CA ILE A 131 6.81 -8.62 -6.99
C ILE A 131 5.41 -8.84 -6.42
N ALA A 132 4.77 -7.77 -5.92
CA ALA A 132 3.42 -7.85 -5.36
C ALA A 132 2.37 -8.23 -6.42
N ASN A 133 2.53 -7.78 -7.67
CA ASN A 133 1.65 -8.15 -8.78
C ASN A 133 1.81 -9.63 -9.16
N VAL A 134 3.04 -10.11 -9.26
CA VAL A 134 3.32 -11.53 -9.53
C VAL A 134 2.76 -12.42 -8.41
N TYR A 135 2.94 -12.01 -7.15
CA TYR A 135 2.38 -12.73 -6.01
C TYR A 135 0.85 -12.83 -6.07
N ARG A 136 0.16 -11.70 -6.32
CA ARG A 136 -1.31 -11.68 -6.48
C ARG A 136 -1.77 -12.53 -7.65
N SER A 137 -1.03 -12.51 -8.76
CA SER A 137 -1.29 -13.34 -9.94
C SER A 137 -1.22 -14.84 -9.63
N LEU A 138 -0.22 -15.25 -8.84
CA LEU A 138 -0.06 -16.64 -8.38
C LEU A 138 -1.20 -17.05 -7.44
N GLU A 139 -1.60 -16.20 -6.50
CA GLU A 139 -2.74 -16.47 -5.61
C GLU A 139 -4.05 -16.62 -6.39
N ALA A 140 -4.29 -15.73 -7.37
CA ALA A 140 -5.47 -15.78 -8.23
C ALA A 140 -5.50 -17.07 -9.07
N ASP A 141 -4.38 -17.49 -9.66
CA ASP A 141 -4.31 -18.75 -10.44
C ASP A 141 -4.53 -19.99 -9.58
N VAL A 142 -4.02 -19.99 -8.34
CA VAL A 142 -4.27 -21.08 -7.39
C VAL A 142 -5.75 -21.13 -7.02
N ALA A 143 -6.39 -19.98 -6.76
CA ALA A 143 -7.82 -19.89 -6.50
C ALA A 143 -8.66 -20.37 -7.69
N VAL A 144 -8.28 -19.99 -8.92
CA VAL A 144 -8.96 -20.44 -10.15
C VAL A 144 -8.79 -21.95 -10.34
N LYS A 145 -7.60 -22.54 -10.10
CA LYS A 145 -7.42 -24.01 -10.22
C LYS A 145 -8.26 -24.80 -9.21
N VAL A 146 -8.43 -24.27 -8.00
CA VAL A 146 -9.31 -24.88 -6.99
C VAL A 146 -10.80 -24.75 -7.38
N ALA A 147 -11.20 -23.64 -7.99
CA ALA A 147 -12.57 -23.42 -8.48
C ALA A 147 -12.86 -24.11 -9.84
N SER A 148 -11.84 -24.33 -10.67
CA SER A 148 -11.94 -24.82 -12.06
C SER A 148 -11.84 -26.34 -12.19
N LEU A 149 -11.71 -27.10 -11.09
CA LEU A 149 -11.84 -28.56 -11.15
C LEU A 149 -13.24 -29.01 -11.62
N GLU A 150 -14.24 -28.12 -11.63
CA GLU A 150 -15.61 -28.41 -12.09
C GLU A 150 -15.99 -27.75 -13.44
N ALA A 151 -15.18 -26.84 -13.99
CA ALA A 151 -15.59 -25.98 -15.11
C ALA A 151 -14.77 -26.22 -16.40
N ARG A 152 -15.39 -26.99 -17.31
CA ARG A 152 -15.30 -27.02 -18.79
C ARG A 152 -13.99 -26.59 -19.47
N VAL A 153 -13.35 -27.58 -20.08
CA VAL A 153 -12.33 -27.45 -21.13
C VAL A 153 -13.01 -27.08 -22.45
N ASP A 154 -12.97 -25.79 -22.84
CA ASP A 154 -13.24 -25.35 -24.21
C ASP A 154 -11.93 -24.84 -24.82
N GLN A 155 -11.37 -25.63 -25.74
CA GLN A 155 -10.12 -25.31 -26.43
C GLN A 155 -10.40 -24.30 -27.56
N SER A 156 -10.48 -23.01 -27.24
CA SER A 156 -10.49 -21.98 -28.28
C SER A 156 -9.07 -21.72 -28.77
N LYS A 157 -8.78 -22.01 -30.04
CA LYS A 157 -7.61 -21.54 -30.81
C LYS A 157 -7.52 -20.01 -30.67
N ARG A 158 -6.46 -19.49 -30.04
CA ARG A 158 -6.21 -18.04 -29.95
C ARG A 158 -4.82 -17.68 -30.47
N LEU A 159 -4.79 -16.62 -31.27
CA LEU A 159 -3.67 -16.12 -32.06
C LEU A 159 -2.54 -15.54 -31.19
N GLY A 160 -1.30 -15.86 -31.56
CA GLY A 160 -0.03 -15.11 -31.41
C GLY A 160 0.25 -14.29 -30.13
N GLY A 161 -0.56 -13.27 -29.84
CA GLY A 161 -0.32 -12.30 -28.75
C GLY A 161 -0.47 -12.90 -27.34
N GLN A 162 -1.46 -13.77 -27.13
CA GLN A 162 -1.64 -14.45 -25.84
C GLN A 162 -0.46 -15.37 -25.49
N ALA A 163 0.25 -15.92 -26.49
CA ALA A 163 1.39 -16.78 -26.25
C ALA A 163 2.57 -15.98 -25.66
N ALA A 164 2.89 -14.80 -26.22
CA ALA A 164 3.93 -13.93 -25.69
C ALA A 164 3.63 -13.43 -24.27
N GLU A 165 2.38 -13.01 -24.03
CA GLU A 165 1.88 -12.61 -22.71
C GLU A 165 1.97 -13.76 -21.69
N SER A 166 1.61 -14.99 -22.12
CA SER A 166 1.74 -16.18 -21.28
C SER A 166 3.19 -16.52 -20.94
N VAL A 167 4.13 -16.34 -21.88
CA VAL A 167 5.56 -16.59 -21.66
C VAL A 167 6.16 -15.55 -20.72
N TYR A 168 5.83 -14.26 -20.90
CA TYR A 168 6.23 -13.20 -19.98
C TYR A 168 5.76 -13.51 -18.56
N ARG A 169 4.47 -13.83 -18.39
CA ARG A 169 3.89 -14.17 -17.09
C ARG A 169 4.58 -15.38 -16.44
N VAL A 170 4.81 -16.46 -17.20
CA VAL A 170 5.52 -17.65 -16.70
C VAL A 170 6.94 -17.30 -16.24
N ARG A 171 7.67 -16.45 -16.97
CA ARG A 171 9.01 -16.03 -16.57
C ARG A 171 9.01 -15.15 -15.33
N MET A 172 8.04 -14.25 -15.21
CA MET A 172 7.88 -13.46 -13.99
C MET A 172 7.56 -14.36 -12.79
N HIS A 173 6.78 -15.43 -12.96
CA HIS A 173 6.55 -16.45 -11.93
C HIS A 173 7.83 -17.21 -11.57
N LEU A 174 8.66 -17.58 -12.56
CA LEU A 174 9.97 -18.21 -12.33
C LEU A 174 10.92 -17.26 -11.59
N ALA A 175 11.01 -16.00 -12.01
CA ALA A 175 11.79 -14.95 -11.34
C ALA A 175 11.34 -14.81 -9.87
N TYR A 176 10.04 -14.80 -9.61
CA TYR A 176 9.48 -14.81 -8.26
C TYR A 176 9.88 -16.06 -7.46
N GLY A 177 9.89 -17.24 -8.08
CA GLY A 177 10.37 -18.47 -7.44
C GLY A 177 11.82 -18.35 -6.99
N TYR A 178 12.73 -17.96 -7.89
CA TYR A 178 14.15 -17.75 -7.56
C TYR A 178 14.33 -16.69 -6.48
N TRP A 179 13.64 -15.56 -6.62
CA TRP A 179 13.67 -14.48 -5.65
C TRP A 179 13.23 -14.96 -4.26
N ARG A 180 12.11 -15.69 -4.18
CA ARG A 180 11.57 -16.25 -2.94
C ARG A 180 12.53 -17.25 -2.29
N ASP A 181 13.27 -18.01 -3.08
CA ASP A 181 14.25 -18.97 -2.57
C ASP A 181 15.50 -18.33 -1.99
N MET A 182 15.85 -17.13 -2.47
CA MET A 182 16.95 -16.33 -1.93
C MET A 182 16.56 -15.52 -0.68
N LEU A 183 15.29 -15.51 -0.27
CA LEU A 183 14.86 -14.73 0.89
C LEU A 183 15.39 -15.31 2.22
N PRO A 184 15.75 -14.44 3.18
CA PRO A 184 16.15 -14.88 4.51
C PRO A 184 14.96 -15.53 5.25
N LEU A 185 15.27 -16.48 6.13
CA LEU A 185 14.26 -17.05 7.04
C LEU A 185 13.98 -16.06 8.19
N PRO A 186 12.71 -15.81 8.56
CA PRO A 186 11.49 -16.34 7.94
C PRO A 186 11.09 -15.57 6.66
N LYS A 187 10.89 -16.30 5.54
CA LYS A 187 10.54 -15.71 4.23
C LYS A 187 9.29 -14.83 4.29
N GLN A 188 8.32 -15.25 5.11
CA GLN A 188 7.05 -14.55 5.29
C GLN A 188 7.21 -13.10 5.79
N MET A 189 8.27 -12.79 6.54
CA MET A 189 8.50 -11.43 7.02
C MET A 189 8.70 -10.44 5.87
N VAL A 190 9.47 -10.82 4.85
CA VAL A 190 9.71 -9.94 3.70
C VAL A 190 8.45 -9.85 2.84
N LEU A 191 7.71 -10.95 2.69
CA LEU A 191 6.44 -10.95 1.96
C LEU A 191 5.39 -10.06 2.61
N ASP A 192 5.26 -10.09 3.94
CA ASP A 192 4.36 -9.21 4.67
C ASP A 192 4.73 -7.73 4.48
N MET A 193 6.02 -7.39 4.31
CA MET A 193 6.47 -6.02 4.07
C MET A 193 6.27 -5.55 2.62
N VAL A 194 6.33 -6.46 1.65
CA VAL A 194 6.22 -6.14 0.22
C VAL A 194 4.79 -6.22 -0.28
N VAL A 195 4.06 -7.27 0.11
CA VAL A 195 2.68 -7.57 -0.35
C VAL A 195 1.64 -7.02 0.62
N GLY A 196 1.94 -7.03 1.92
CA GLY A 196 1.06 -6.44 2.93
C GLY A 196 1.16 -4.93 2.85
N ASP A 197 0.44 -4.31 1.90
CA ASP A 197 0.45 -2.88 1.53
C ASP A 197 0.46 -1.89 2.73
N THR A 198 0.10 -2.34 3.93
CA THR A 198 -0.01 -1.56 5.16
C THR A 198 1.04 -1.86 6.25
N ILE A 199 1.87 -2.91 6.11
CA ILE A 199 2.78 -3.35 7.17
C ILE A 199 4.19 -2.78 6.95
N GLY A 200 4.51 -1.70 7.66
CA GLY A 200 5.88 -1.17 7.68
C GLY A 200 6.87 -2.12 8.36
N TYR A 201 8.17 -1.97 8.02
CA TYR A 201 9.24 -2.82 8.55
C TYR A 201 9.32 -2.85 10.08
N SER A 202 8.87 -1.80 10.78
CA SER A 202 8.82 -1.78 12.26
C SER A 202 7.77 -2.75 12.82
N VAL A 203 6.63 -2.87 12.15
CA VAL A 203 5.54 -3.77 12.56
C VAL A 203 5.92 -5.21 12.22
N ALA A 204 6.46 -5.45 11.03
CA ALA A 204 6.99 -6.76 10.65
C ALA A 204 8.11 -7.22 11.59
N ALA A 205 9.08 -6.36 11.91
CA ALA A 205 10.14 -6.64 12.87
C ALA A 205 9.58 -7.11 14.23
N HIS A 206 8.55 -6.44 14.74
CA HIS A 206 7.90 -6.84 15.99
C HIS A 206 7.17 -8.19 15.87
N ARG A 207 6.36 -8.38 14.83
CA ARG A 207 5.61 -9.63 14.57
C ARG A 207 6.53 -10.84 14.49
N TYR A 208 7.65 -10.71 13.79
CA TYR A 208 8.60 -11.81 13.57
C TYR A 208 9.75 -11.84 14.59
N ARG A 209 9.71 -11.02 15.64
CA ARG A 209 10.72 -10.94 16.72
C ARG A 209 12.15 -10.68 16.19
N VAL A 210 12.27 -9.84 15.18
CA VAL A 210 13.55 -9.43 14.58
C VAL A 210 13.82 -7.96 14.93
N HIS A 211 15.09 -7.58 15.08
CA HIS A 211 15.45 -6.18 15.30
C HIS A 211 15.09 -5.32 14.06
N LYS A 212 14.57 -4.10 14.28
CA LYS A 212 14.11 -3.20 13.20
C LYS A 212 15.16 -2.95 12.12
N ARG A 213 16.42 -2.74 12.52
CA ARG A 213 17.56 -2.56 11.60
C ARG A 213 17.79 -3.78 10.71
N LYS A 214 17.61 -5.00 11.25
CA LYS A 214 17.79 -6.26 10.52
C LYS A 214 16.63 -6.50 9.56
N ALA A 215 15.39 -6.24 9.97
CA ALA A 215 14.23 -6.30 9.09
C ALA A 215 14.33 -5.32 7.91
N LYS A 216 14.75 -4.07 8.17
CA LYS A 216 15.02 -3.08 7.12
C LYS A 216 16.09 -3.56 6.15
N ARG A 217 17.22 -4.07 6.64
CA ARG A 217 18.29 -4.60 5.79
C ARG A 217 17.79 -5.74 4.91
N PHE A 218 17.06 -6.70 5.47
CA PHE A 218 16.49 -7.81 4.72
C PHE A 218 15.48 -7.38 3.65
N LEU A 219 14.69 -6.34 3.90
CA LEU A 219 13.82 -5.76 2.87
C LEU A 219 14.64 -5.20 1.70
N LEU A 220 15.65 -4.38 1.99
CA LEU A 220 16.50 -3.76 0.96
C LEU A 220 17.26 -4.82 0.15
N ASP A 221 17.89 -5.78 0.84
CA ASP A 221 18.63 -6.87 0.20
C ASP A 221 17.71 -7.71 -0.68
N ALA A 222 16.46 -7.95 -0.26
CA ALA A 222 15.48 -8.67 -1.05
C ALA A 222 15.08 -7.89 -2.31
N LEU A 223 14.79 -6.58 -2.20
CA LEU A 223 14.44 -5.76 -3.36
C LEU A 223 15.60 -5.71 -4.37
N ASN A 224 16.83 -5.53 -3.89
CA ASN A 224 18.02 -5.46 -4.75
C ASN A 224 18.33 -6.78 -5.50
N ARG A 225 17.82 -7.92 -5.04
CA ARG A 225 17.98 -9.21 -5.73
C ARG A 225 17.01 -9.40 -6.89
N TRP A 226 15.96 -8.59 -6.98
CA TRP A 226 14.91 -8.75 -7.98
C TRP A 226 15.42 -8.66 -9.43
N PRO A 227 16.19 -7.62 -9.84
CA PRO A 227 16.65 -7.48 -11.22
C PRO A 227 17.46 -8.68 -11.72
N MET A 228 18.31 -9.22 -10.86
CA MET A 228 19.10 -10.42 -11.13
C MET A 228 18.22 -11.66 -11.36
N CYS A 229 17.17 -11.85 -10.55
CA CYS A 229 16.24 -12.97 -10.71
C CYS A 229 15.45 -12.85 -12.02
N VAL A 230 15.05 -11.63 -12.39
CA VAL A 230 14.38 -11.37 -13.68
C VAL A 230 15.33 -11.65 -14.83
N ALA A 231 16.54 -11.07 -14.83
CA ALA A 231 17.53 -11.29 -15.88
C ALA A 231 17.80 -12.79 -16.07
N HIS A 232 17.94 -13.55 -14.99
CA HIS A 232 18.12 -15.00 -15.05
C HIS A 232 16.89 -15.75 -15.63
N ALA A 233 15.68 -15.41 -15.17
CA ALA A 233 14.48 -16.04 -15.70
C ALA A 233 14.28 -15.78 -17.20
N PHE A 234 14.68 -14.60 -17.67
CA PHE A 234 14.56 -14.20 -19.08
C PHE A 234 15.70 -14.75 -19.96
N SER A 235 16.83 -15.13 -19.38
CA SER A 235 17.96 -15.73 -20.10
C SER A 235 17.81 -17.24 -20.31
N MET A 236 17.03 -17.94 -19.48
CA MET A 236 16.76 -19.37 -19.65
C MET A 236 15.95 -19.74 -20.90
N VAL A 237 15.32 -18.76 -21.57
CA VAL A 237 14.45 -19.02 -22.71
C VAL A 237 14.91 -18.21 -23.92
N ASP A 238 15.52 -18.92 -24.87
CA ASP A 238 16.07 -18.35 -26.09
C ASP A 238 15.01 -17.68 -26.98
N ARG A 239 15.43 -16.66 -27.72
CA ARG A 239 14.64 -15.88 -28.69
C ARG A 239 14.00 -16.78 -29.75
N GLY A 240 14.73 -17.82 -30.18
CA GLY A 240 14.22 -18.81 -31.14
C GLY A 240 13.04 -19.62 -30.60
N THR A 241 13.04 -19.93 -29.30
CA THR A 241 11.95 -20.65 -28.64
C THR A 241 10.67 -19.82 -28.59
N VAL A 242 10.79 -18.51 -28.30
CA VAL A 242 9.61 -17.63 -28.27
C VAL A 242 9.09 -17.33 -29.67
N ALA A 243 9.96 -17.12 -30.66
CA ALA A 243 9.53 -16.95 -32.05
C ALA A 243 8.79 -18.20 -32.57
N ALA A 244 9.29 -19.39 -32.24
CA ALA A 244 8.65 -20.66 -32.59
C ALA A 244 7.28 -20.83 -31.91
N LEU A 245 7.16 -20.47 -30.62
CA LEU A 245 5.86 -20.48 -29.91
C LEU A 245 4.88 -19.46 -30.52
N ASN A 246 5.33 -18.26 -30.86
CA ASN A 246 4.51 -17.24 -31.52
C ASN A 246 4.07 -17.67 -32.93
N ALA A 247 4.88 -18.46 -33.63
CA ALA A 247 4.54 -19.10 -34.91
C ALA A 247 3.63 -20.34 -34.75
N GLY A 248 3.18 -20.66 -33.53
CA GLY A 248 2.30 -21.80 -33.24
C GLY A 248 3.00 -23.17 -33.28
N GLN A 249 4.34 -23.20 -33.27
CA GLN A 249 5.09 -24.44 -33.24
C GLN A 249 5.07 -25.05 -31.83
N LYS A 250 4.95 -26.38 -31.76
CA LYS A 250 5.12 -27.12 -30.50
C LYS A 250 6.59 -27.14 -30.13
N VAL A 251 7.03 -26.19 -29.32
CA VAL A 251 8.36 -26.22 -28.72
C VAL A 251 8.25 -26.90 -27.35
N MET A 252 9.09 -27.89 -27.09
CA MET A 252 9.29 -28.37 -25.71
C MET A 252 10.09 -27.31 -24.97
N PRO A 253 9.49 -26.60 -24.01
CA PRO A 253 10.21 -25.55 -23.32
C PRO A 253 11.36 -26.16 -22.50
N GLY A 254 12.60 -25.73 -22.76
CA GLY A 254 13.79 -26.25 -22.08
C GLY A 254 13.79 -26.08 -20.54
N TRP A 255 12.87 -25.28 -20.01
CA TRP A 255 12.65 -25.09 -18.57
C TRP A 255 11.71 -26.13 -17.93
N LEU A 256 10.97 -26.94 -18.70
CA LEU A 256 10.30 -28.15 -18.18
C LEU A 256 11.30 -29.29 -17.89
N ALA A 257 12.48 -29.24 -18.51
CA ALA A 257 13.62 -30.03 -18.08
C ALA A 257 14.27 -29.32 -16.89
N GLY A 258 13.82 -29.66 -15.68
CA GLY A 258 14.40 -29.13 -14.45
C GLY A 258 15.94 -29.30 -14.37
N PRO A 259 16.61 -28.63 -13.43
CA PRO A 259 18.07 -28.63 -13.30
C PRO A 259 18.68 -30.04 -13.16
N ALA A 260 17.88 -31.03 -12.76
CA ALA A 260 18.29 -32.42 -12.56
C ALA A 260 18.79 -33.17 -13.82
N ARG A 261 18.59 -32.65 -15.05
CA ARG A 261 19.04 -33.34 -16.28
C ARG A 261 20.19 -32.68 -17.03
N ARG A 262 20.68 -31.51 -16.58
CA ARG A 262 21.81 -30.82 -17.24
C ARG A 262 23.18 -31.06 -16.60
N GLY A 263 23.26 -31.82 -15.50
CA GLY A 263 24.53 -32.06 -14.80
C GLY A 263 24.52 -33.27 -13.88
N ALA A 264 24.07 -34.43 -14.36
CA ALA A 264 24.31 -35.70 -13.66
C ALA A 264 25.72 -36.21 -13.99
N VAL A 265 26.76 -35.50 -13.56
CA VAL A 265 28.11 -36.05 -13.42
C VAL A 265 28.75 -35.48 -12.15
N LYS A 266 28.69 -36.29 -11.08
CA LYS A 266 29.55 -36.28 -9.88
C LYS A 266 29.52 -35.03 -8.99
N ALA A 267 28.67 -35.06 -7.97
CA ALA A 267 28.99 -34.51 -6.65
C ALA A 267 28.01 -35.07 -5.60
N GLU A 268 28.10 -36.38 -5.32
CA GLU A 268 27.59 -36.94 -4.07
C GLU A 268 28.70 -36.90 -3.01
N GLN A 269 28.29 -36.76 -1.74
CA GLN A 269 29.08 -36.72 -0.51
C GLN A 269 29.97 -35.49 -0.28
N HIS A 270 29.44 -34.48 0.42
CA HIS A 270 30.06 -33.76 1.56
C HIS A 270 29.24 -32.51 1.94
N VAL A 271 28.00 -32.66 2.44
CA VAL A 271 27.23 -31.51 2.96
C VAL A 271 26.35 -31.91 4.15
N VAL A 272 26.97 -32.33 5.24
CA VAL A 272 26.28 -32.38 6.55
C VAL A 272 26.99 -31.54 7.62
N ASP A 273 28.28 -31.21 7.45
CA ASP A 273 29.05 -30.42 8.43
C ASP A 273 29.16 -28.90 8.11
N ALA A 274 28.50 -28.41 7.04
CA ALA A 274 28.62 -27.01 6.60
C ALA A 274 27.48 -26.08 7.07
N LEU A 275 26.67 -26.50 8.04
CA LEU A 275 25.46 -25.79 8.46
C LEU A 275 25.68 -24.69 9.51
N GLU A 276 26.89 -24.54 10.07
CA GLU A 276 27.19 -23.50 11.08
C GLU A 276 28.02 -22.31 10.54
N SER A 277 28.39 -22.29 9.26
CA SER A 277 29.09 -21.15 8.61
C SER A 277 28.32 -20.52 7.45
N ALA A 278 27.04 -20.86 7.28
CA ALA A 278 26.24 -20.53 6.09
C ALA A 278 25.53 -19.16 6.13
N ASP A 279 25.88 -18.25 7.06
CA ASP A 279 25.27 -16.91 7.11
C ASP A 279 25.88 -15.92 6.07
N GLU A 280 26.96 -16.31 5.37
CA GLU A 280 27.61 -15.48 4.34
C GLU A 280 27.62 -16.08 2.93
N GLN A 281 27.08 -17.29 2.71
CA GLN A 281 27.23 -17.99 1.43
C GLN A 281 26.01 -18.80 0.96
N ILE A 282 24.81 -18.21 0.96
CA ILE A 282 23.89 -18.50 -0.16
C ILE A 282 24.48 -17.78 -1.38
N THR A 283 25.60 -18.33 -1.85
CA THR A 283 26.36 -17.81 -2.97
C THR A 283 25.51 -17.97 -4.21
N THR A 284 25.50 -16.89 -4.99
CA THR A 284 25.13 -16.66 -6.38
C THR A 284 25.54 -17.74 -7.40
N ARG A 285 25.96 -18.93 -6.94
CA ARG A 285 26.60 -19.99 -7.71
C ARG A 285 25.68 -20.69 -8.71
N HIS A 286 24.37 -20.47 -8.63
CA HIS A 286 23.38 -21.02 -9.55
C HIS A 286 22.92 -20.06 -10.65
N LEU A 287 23.43 -18.82 -10.69
CA LEU A 287 22.96 -17.78 -11.63
C LEU A 287 23.96 -17.46 -12.78
N TYR A 288 24.89 -18.36 -13.08
CA TYR A 288 25.94 -18.10 -14.07
C TYR A 288 25.51 -18.16 -15.54
N ASP A 289 24.24 -18.47 -15.84
CA ASP A 289 23.70 -18.47 -17.21
C ASP A 289 22.86 -17.21 -17.47
N ILE A 290 23.30 -16.04 -17.00
CA ILE A 290 22.68 -14.77 -17.41
C ILE A 290 23.18 -14.43 -18.80
N ASP A 291 22.25 -14.20 -19.71
CA ASP A 291 22.52 -13.81 -21.09
C ASP A 291 23.34 -12.51 -21.10
N PRO A 292 24.48 -12.47 -21.83
CA PRO A 292 25.39 -11.34 -21.84
C PRO A 292 24.73 -10.02 -22.29
N GLU A 293 23.59 -10.05 -22.98
CA GLU A 293 22.87 -8.82 -23.33
C GLU A 293 22.40 -8.03 -22.09
N PHE A 294 22.13 -8.72 -20.98
CA PHE A 294 21.76 -8.11 -19.70
C PHE A 294 22.96 -7.62 -18.88
N LEU A 295 24.18 -7.91 -19.33
CA LEU A 295 25.41 -7.54 -18.65
C LEU A 295 26.10 -6.36 -19.35
N ASP A 296 26.72 -5.49 -18.58
CA ASP A 296 27.57 -4.42 -19.08
C ASP A 296 28.95 -4.96 -19.51
N GLU A 297 29.82 -4.09 -20.02
CA GLU A 297 31.19 -4.45 -20.45
C GLU A 297 32.05 -5.02 -19.29
N ARG A 298 31.63 -4.82 -18.04
CA ARG A 298 32.32 -5.29 -16.83
C ARG A 298 31.74 -6.61 -16.31
N GLY A 299 30.71 -7.16 -16.97
CA GLY A 299 30.01 -8.37 -16.53
C GLY A 299 29.06 -8.15 -15.34
N LEU A 300 28.72 -6.89 -15.04
CA LEU A 300 27.70 -6.52 -14.05
C LEU A 300 26.35 -6.39 -14.74
N LEU A 301 25.26 -6.53 -13.97
CA LEU A 301 23.93 -6.26 -14.52
C LEU A 301 23.83 -4.80 -14.97
N LYS A 302 23.28 -4.59 -16.16
CA LYS A 302 22.93 -3.25 -16.64
C LYS A 302 21.91 -2.58 -15.71
N GLU A 303 21.78 -1.27 -15.86
CA GLU A 303 20.74 -0.51 -15.18
C GLU A 303 19.35 -1.07 -15.50
N TRP A 304 18.43 -0.94 -14.55
CA TRP A 304 17.10 -1.54 -14.70
C TRP A 304 16.34 -1.00 -15.91
N SER A 305 16.54 0.27 -16.27
CA SER A 305 15.99 0.86 -17.50
C SER A 305 16.40 0.07 -18.74
N ASP A 306 17.68 -0.28 -18.85
CA ASP A 306 18.24 -1.00 -19.99
C ASP A 306 17.74 -2.45 -20.00
N ILE A 307 17.67 -3.10 -18.83
CA ILE A 307 17.09 -4.44 -18.68
C ILE A 307 15.62 -4.45 -19.13
N ALA A 308 14.85 -3.46 -18.69
CA ALA A 308 13.44 -3.31 -19.06
C ALA A 308 13.27 -3.03 -20.56
N ASP A 309 14.15 -2.24 -21.15
CA ASP A 309 14.16 -1.96 -22.59
C ASP A 309 14.52 -3.21 -23.41
N ILE A 310 15.51 -4.01 -22.97
CA ILE A 310 15.84 -5.31 -23.58
C ILE A 310 14.62 -6.25 -23.52
N ILE A 311 13.94 -6.31 -22.37
CA ILE A 311 12.72 -7.13 -22.22
C ILE A 311 11.63 -6.63 -23.17
N ARG A 312 11.35 -5.32 -23.21
CA ARG A 312 10.35 -4.73 -24.12
C ARG A 312 10.70 -4.97 -25.59
N ALA A 313 11.97 -4.80 -25.98
CA ALA A 313 12.42 -5.05 -27.35
C ALA A 313 12.32 -6.53 -27.77
N ARG A 314 12.52 -7.45 -26.83
CA ARG A 314 12.42 -8.90 -27.11
C ARG A 314 10.99 -9.40 -27.24
N PHE A 315 10.03 -8.80 -26.53
CA PHE A 315 8.67 -9.36 -26.41
C PHE A 315 7.54 -8.44 -26.91
N GLY A 316 7.89 -7.25 -27.42
CA GLY A 316 6.92 -6.23 -27.82
C GLY A 316 6.48 -5.39 -26.62
N ALA A 317 5.97 -4.18 -26.89
CA ALA A 317 5.37 -3.37 -25.86
C ALA A 317 4.16 -4.13 -25.28
N VAL A 318 4.28 -4.57 -24.03
CA VAL A 318 3.11 -4.83 -23.21
C VAL A 318 2.52 -3.43 -22.99
N GLU A 319 1.46 -3.09 -23.71
CA GLU A 319 0.67 -1.92 -23.35
C GLU A 319 0.20 -2.16 -21.92
N ASP A 320 0.69 -1.33 -21.00
CA ASP A 320 0.17 -1.25 -19.65
C ASP A 320 -1.30 -0.80 -19.75
N GLU A 321 -2.23 -1.75 -19.90
CA GLU A 321 -3.65 -1.53 -19.59
C GLU A 321 -3.78 -1.35 -18.08
N ALA A 322 -3.43 -0.14 -17.63
CA ALA A 322 -3.81 0.41 -16.34
C ALA A 322 -4.32 1.83 -16.56
N ALA A 323 -5.55 1.91 -17.10
CA ALA A 323 -6.47 3.02 -16.92
C ALA A 323 -7.86 2.46 -16.58
#